data_AF-A0A5N6LPC9-F1
#
_entry.id   AF-A0A5N6LPC9-F1
#
_cell.length_a   1.000
_cell.length_b   1.000
_cell.length_c   1.000
_cell.angle_alpha   90.00
_cell.angle_beta   90.00
_cell.angle_gamma   90.00
#
_symmetry.space_group_name_H-M   'P 1'
#
loop_
_entity.id
_entity.type
_entity.pdbx_description
1 polymer ?
#
loop_
_entity_poly.entity_id
_entity_poly.type
_entity_poly.pdbx_seq_one_letter_code
_entity_poly.pdbx_strand_id
1 'polypeptide(L)'
;MGSSKNETEHLNDEEEEPILAEQNQRFCMFPVRYNQLWEIYKKAQASFWIAEEADLSLDVQQWQNLTESEKQFISHILPFFAASDGIVLENLAAS
;
A
#
# COMPACT_ATOMS: atom_id res chain seq x y z
N MET A 1 -23.33 23.60 44.51
CA MET A 1 -23.68 22.59 43.49
C MET A 1 -23.54 23.28 42.14
N GLY A 2 -22.34 23.49 41.60
CA GLY A 2 -21.30 22.48 41.39
C GLY A 2 -21.56 21.86 40.02
N SER A 3 -20.93 22.43 38.98
CA SER A 3 -21.04 22.12 37.56
C SER A 3 -21.48 20.71 37.19
N SER A 4 -22.46 20.61 36.31
CA SER A 4 -22.50 19.56 35.29
C SER A 4 -22.86 20.22 33.96
N LYS A 5 -21.89 20.99 33.45
CA LYS A 5 -21.77 21.26 32.03
C LYS A 5 -20.73 20.25 31.50
N ASN A 6 -21.00 19.72 30.31
CA ASN A 6 -20.10 18.97 29.43
C ASN A 6 -19.98 17.46 29.66
N GLU A 7 -20.93 16.68 29.15
CA GLU A 7 -20.64 15.32 28.64
C GLU A 7 -21.37 14.99 27.32
N THR A 8 -21.98 15.96 26.62
CA THR A 8 -22.67 15.68 25.35
C THR A 8 -22.52 16.82 24.34
N GLU A 9 -21.28 17.24 24.09
CA GLU A 9 -20.94 18.11 22.96
C GLU A 9 -19.61 17.65 22.36
N HIS A 10 -19.62 16.51 21.67
CA HIS A 10 -18.55 16.08 20.76
C HIS A 10 -19.11 15.25 19.59
N LEU A 11 -20.31 15.60 19.12
CA LEU A 11 -20.93 15.02 17.94
C LEU A 11 -21.42 16.19 17.10
N ASN A 12 -20.55 16.79 16.27
CA ASN A 12 -20.92 17.64 15.11
C ASN A 12 -19.71 18.30 14.39
N ASP A 13 -18.52 17.67 14.39
CA ASP A 13 -17.42 18.10 13.51
C ASP A 13 -16.90 16.90 12.69
N GLU A 14 -17.81 16.07 12.17
CA GLU A 14 -17.48 15.27 10.99
C GLU A 14 -17.42 16.23 9.81
N GLU A 15 -16.24 16.82 9.56
CA GLU A 15 -15.95 17.39 8.25
C GLU A 15 -16.29 16.31 7.21
N GLU A 16 -17.30 16.55 6.36
CA GLU A 16 -17.72 15.58 5.34
C GLU A 16 -16.50 15.05 4.58
N GLU A 17 -16.14 13.78 4.78
CA GLU A 17 -14.93 13.20 4.18
C GLU A 17 -15.14 13.00 2.68
N PRO A 18 -14.55 13.85 1.81
CA PRO A 18 -14.96 13.94 0.41
C PRO A 18 -14.49 12.74 -0.43
N ILE A 19 -13.56 11.93 0.09
CA ILE A 19 -13.06 10.69 -0.52
C ILE A 19 -14.02 9.53 -0.22
N LEU A 20 -14.68 9.54 0.94
CA LEU A 20 -15.62 8.49 1.36
C LEU A 20 -17.08 8.81 0.98
N ALA A 21 -17.37 10.07 0.63
CA ALA A 21 -18.70 10.50 0.22
C ALA A 21 -19.18 9.75 -1.05
N GLU A 22 -20.41 9.24 -1.02
CA GLU A 22 -21.03 8.56 -2.17
C GLU A 22 -21.09 9.49 -3.39
N GLN A 23 -20.44 9.09 -4.49
CA GLN A 23 -20.45 9.85 -5.75
C GLN A 23 -21.28 9.15 -6.81
N ASN A 24 -22.35 9.82 -7.25
CA ASN A 24 -23.19 9.41 -8.39
C ASN A 24 -22.58 9.76 -9.77
N GLN A 25 -21.33 10.24 -9.82
CA GLN A 25 -20.68 10.66 -11.06
C GLN A 25 -20.05 9.46 -11.77
N ARG A 26 -20.22 9.40 -13.11
CA ARG A 26 -19.52 8.43 -13.96
C ARG A 26 -18.01 8.63 -13.82
N PHE A 27 -17.25 7.54 -13.79
CA PHE A 27 -15.78 7.51 -13.73
C PHE A 27 -15.14 8.25 -14.91
N CYS A 28 -15.09 9.58 -14.85
CA CYS A 28 -14.39 10.44 -15.79
C CYS A 28 -13.12 10.96 -15.12
N MET A 29 -11.97 10.68 -15.74
CA MET A 29 -10.67 11.03 -15.18
C MET A 29 -10.36 12.54 -15.23
N PHE A 30 -11.00 13.28 -16.15
CA PHE A 30 -10.73 14.69 -16.36
C PHE A 30 -11.95 15.58 -16.13
N PRO A 31 -11.77 16.79 -15.58
CA PRO A 31 -10.50 17.35 -15.08
C PRO A 31 -10.04 16.70 -13.76
N VAL A 32 -8.72 16.60 -13.55
CA VAL A 32 -8.14 15.99 -12.34
C VAL A 32 -8.47 16.85 -11.11
N ARG A 33 -9.13 16.26 -10.11
CA ARG A 33 -9.52 16.94 -8.84
C ARG A 33 -8.40 16.97 -7.81
N TYR A 34 -7.64 15.88 -7.69
CA TYR A 34 -6.58 15.70 -6.69
C TYR A 34 -5.20 15.60 -7.35
N ASN A 35 -4.57 16.75 -7.61
CA ASN A 35 -3.28 16.80 -8.34
C ASN A 35 -2.16 16.04 -7.63
N GLN A 36 -2.06 16.13 -6.30
CA GLN A 36 -1.04 15.39 -5.54
C GLN A 36 -1.20 13.86 -5.67
N LEU A 37 -2.44 13.36 -5.60
CA LEU A 37 -2.73 11.94 -5.80
C LEU A 37 -2.39 11.51 -7.23
N TRP A 38 -2.70 12.36 -8.21
CA TRP A 38 -2.34 12.13 -9.61
C TRP A 38 -0.83 12.06 -9.84
N GLU A 39 -0.06 12.93 -9.19
CA GLU A 39 1.41 12.90 -9.23
C GLU A 39 1.97 11.59 -8.65
N ILE A 40 1.44 11.13 -7.52
CA ILE A 40 1.82 9.85 -6.91
C ILE A 40 1.47 8.68 -7.85
N TYR A 41 0.28 8.68 -8.45
CA TYR A 41 -0.11 7.70 -9.46
C TYR A 41 0.86 7.70 -10.65
N LYS A 42 1.22 8.88 -11.18
CA LYS A 42 2.15 8.99 -12.30
C LYS A 42 3.56 8.55 -11.95
N LYS A 43 4.02 8.81 -10.73
CA LYS A 43 5.29 8.30 -10.22
C LYS A 43 5.29 6.78 -10.13
N ALA A 44 4.21 6.17 -9.63
CA ALA A 44 4.04 4.72 -9.60
C ALA A 44 4.01 4.13 -11.02
N GLN A 45 3.25 4.73 -11.95
CA GLN A 45 3.21 4.33 -13.36
C GLN A 45 4.58 4.39 -14.03
N ALA A 46 5.38 5.42 -13.73
CA ALA A 46 6.74 5.56 -14.26
C ALA A 46 7.74 4.56 -13.66
N SER A 47 7.37 3.88 -12.57
CA SER A 47 8.20 2.87 -11.88
C SER A 47 7.78 1.44 -12.21
N PHE A 48 7.03 1.24 -13.29
CA PHE A 48 6.60 -0.08 -13.73
C PHE A 48 7.79 -0.91 -14.23
N TRP A 49 7.87 -2.17 -13.79
CA TRP A 49 8.84 -3.18 -14.21
C TRP A 49 8.16 -4.55 -14.23
N ILE A 50 8.67 -5.47 -15.04
CA ILE A 50 8.22 -6.87 -15.07
C ILE A 50 9.26 -7.80 -14.45
N ALA A 51 8.85 -8.95 -13.92
CA ALA A 51 9.75 -9.88 -13.24
C ALA A 51 10.90 -10.35 -14.13
N GLU A 52 10.68 -10.44 -15.44
CA GLU A 52 11.65 -10.82 -16.44
C GLU A 52 12.77 -9.78 -16.66
N GLU A 53 12.59 -8.55 -16.19
CA GLU A 53 13.65 -7.52 -16.20
C GLU A 53 14.74 -7.80 -15.13
N ALA A 54 14.46 -8.65 -14.14
CA ALA A 54 15.46 -9.08 -13.15
C ALA A 54 16.25 -10.30 -13.65
N ASP A 55 17.55 -10.11 -13.93
CA ASP A 55 18.45 -11.20 -14.30
C ASP A 55 18.92 -11.98 -13.07
N LEU A 56 18.51 -13.25 -12.97
CA LEU A 56 18.87 -14.18 -11.90
C LEU A 56 19.90 -15.24 -12.35
N SER A 57 20.54 -15.06 -13.50
CA SER A 57 21.40 -16.09 -14.12
C SER A 57 22.61 -16.48 -13.26
N LEU A 58 23.14 -15.54 -12.47
CA LEU A 58 24.30 -15.74 -11.59
C LEU A 58 23.92 -16.15 -10.16
N ASP A 59 22.67 -15.92 -9.77
CA ASP A 59 22.21 -16.06 -8.39
C ASP A 59 22.36 -17.49 -7.87
N VAL A 60 22.19 -18.51 -8.72
CA VAL A 60 22.38 -19.92 -8.35
C VAL A 60 23.83 -20.21 -7.95
N GLN A 61 24.81 -19.63 -8.65
CA GLN A 61 26.23 -19.80 -8.33
C GLN A 61 26.59 -19.03 -7.06
N GLN A 62 26.08 -17.81 -6.91
CA GLN A 62 26.29 -17.00 -5.71
C GLN A 62 25.66 -17.67 -4.49
N TRP A 63 24.46 -18.22 -4.64
CA TRP A 63 23.77 -19.00 -3.60
C TRP A 63 24.63 -20.14 -3.10
N GLN A 64 25.28 -20.91 -3.99
CA GLN A 64 26.15 -22.02 -3.58
C GLN A 64 27.33 -21.56 -2.73
N ASN A 65 27.88 -20.36 -2.99
CA ASN A 65 29.02 -19.79 -2.29
C ASN A 65 28.69 -19.19 -0.92
N LEU A 66 27.40 -19.05 -0.57
CA LEU A 66 26.99 -18.55 0.75
C LEU A 66 27.25 -19.56 1.87
N THR A 67 27.50 -19.03 3.06
CA THR A 67 27.56 -19.80 4.30
C THR A 67 26.18 -20.38 4.64
N GLU A 68 26.17 -21.41 5.49
CA GLU A 68 24.92 -22.02 5.95
C GLU A 68 24.03 -21.02 6.69
N SER A 69 24.62 -20.14 7.51
CA SER A 69 23.88 -19.08 8.22
C SER A 69 23.21 -18.08 7.26
N GLU A 70 23.89 -17.68 6.18
CA GLU A 70 23.33 -16.75 5.18
C GLU A 70 22.19 -17.40 4.40
N LYS A 71 22.37 -18.67 4.00
CA LYS A 71 21.31 -19.44 3.32
C LYS A 71 20.08 -19.59 4.21
N GLN A 72 20.27 -19.93 5.48
CA GLN A 72 19.18 -20.03 6.44
C GLN A 72 18.47 -18.69 6.64
N PHE A 73 19.22 -17.59 6.75
CA PHE A 73 18.63 -16.27 6.86
C PHE A 73 17.75 -15.91 5.65
N ILE A 74 18.29 -16.06 4.43
CA ILE A 74 17.56 -15.72 3.20
C ILE A 74 16.36 -16.66 2.99
N SER A 75 16.53 -17.96 3.31
CA SER A 75 15.42 -18.94 3.19
C SER A 75 14.27 -18.67 4.15
N HIS A 76 14.51 -17.98 5.28
CA HIS A 76 13.44 -17.55 6.18
C HIS A 76 12.78 -16.24 5.74
N ILE A 77 13.52 -15.33 5.12
CA ILE A 77 12.97 -14.01 4.75
C ILE A 77 12.16 -14.06 3.45
N LEU A 78 12.51 -14.91 2.50
CA LEU A 78 11.79 -15.02 1.22
C LEU A 78 10.32 -15.46 1.39
N PRO A 79 10.00 -16.50 2.20
CA PRO A 79 8.61 -16.87 2.47
C PRO A 79 7.80 -15.77 3.18
N PHE A 80 8.45 -14.99 4.05
CA PHE A 80 7.79 -13.87 4.72
C PHE A 80 7.30 -12.82 3.70
N PHE A 81 8.15 -12.41 2.76
CA PHE A 81 7.76 -11.48 1.70
C PHE A 81 6.70 -12.07 0.75
N ALA A 82 6.88 -13.34 0.34
CA ALA A 82 5.90 -14.02 -0.51
C ALA A 82 4.49 -14.09 0.11
N ALA A 83 4.40 -14.23 1.44
CA ALA A 83 3.13 -14.21 2.16
C ALA A 83 2.59 -12.79 2.40
N SER A 84 3.46 -11.83 2.75
CA SER A 84 3.04 -10.46 3.10
C SER A 84 2.37 -9.73 1.94
N ASP A 85 2.87 -9.93 0.71
CA ASP A 85 2.33 -9.25 -0.47
C ASP A 85 0.86 -9.62 -0.71
N GLY A 86 0.50 -10.89 -0.46
CA GLY A 86 -0.89 -11.35 -0.56
C GLY A 86 -1.82 -10.66 0.44
N ILE A 87 -1.38 -10.47 1.68
CA ILE A 87 -2.16 -9.81 2.74
C ILE A 87 -2.44 -8.35 2.37
N VAL A 88 -1.43 -7.64 1.86
CA VAL A 88 -1.60 -6.24 1.44
C VAL A 88 -2.57 -6.13 0.26
N LEU A 89 -2.46 -7.03 -0.72
CA LEU A 89 -3.36 -7.07 -1.87
C LEU A 89 -4.81 -7.35 -1.47
N GLU A 90 -5.04 -8.24 -0.50
CA GLU A 90 -6.38 -8.51 0.02
C GLU A 90 -7.01 -7.25 0.62
N ASN A 91 -6.26 -6.52 1.45
CA ASN A 91 -6.75 -5.28 2.06
C ASN A 91 -7.11 -4.22 1.02
N LEU A 92 -6.30 -4.06 -0.04
CA LEU A 92 -6.55 -3.09 -1.11
C LEU A 92 -7.72 -3.50 -2.02
N ALA A 93 -7.93 -4.80 -2.23
CA ALA A 93 -8.98 -5.31 -3.12
C ALA A 93 -10.35 -5.45 -2.44
N ALA A 94 -10.38 -5.66 -1.13
CA ALA A 94 -11.60 -5.81 -0.34
C ALA A 94 -12.17 -4.47 0.18
N SER A 95 -11.39 -3.38 0.07
CA SER A 95 -11.83 -2.01 0.39
C SER A 95 -12.77 -1.44 -0.66
#